data_AF-A0AAU9RT55-F1
#
_entry.id   AF-A0AAU9RT55-F1
#
_cell.length_a   1.000
_cell.length_b   1.000
_cell.length_c   1.000
_cell.angle_alpha   90.00
_cell.angle_beta   90.00
_cell.angle_gamma   90.00
#
_symmetry.space_group_name_H-M   'P 1'
#
loop_
_entity.id
_entity.type
_entity.pdbx_description
1 polymer ?
#
loop_
_entity_poly.entity_id
_entity_poly.type
_entity_poly.pdbx_seq_one_letter_code
_entity_poly.pdbx_strand_id
1 'polypeptide(L)'
;MTEQLISLRTSEEASTSSSICKRLDNIQALHESLDKLICLPVTQKALAQEQNKKSVEQLLDGSLRILDLCNISKDALSQMKEGLLEIQSILRRKHYLASRISLKKTFQKVLKSLKVKQEHECNDESLVLFGEAEAITMSLFDSLFCFMSGSMNFGKWSMVSKLMSQKKV
;
A
#
# COMPACT_ATOMS: atom_id res chain seq x y z
N MET A 1 -24.61 9.43 30.39
CA MET A 1 -25.05 8.10 29.86
C MET A 1 -26.31 8.22 29.00
N THR A 2 -27.39 8.83 29.50
CA THR A 2 -28.63 9.07 28.74
C THR A 2 -28.43 9.96 27.50
N GLU A 3 -27.66 11.04 27.61
CA GLU A 3 -27.37 11.93 26.46
C GLU A 3 -26.58 11.24 25.35
N GLN A 4 -25.60 10.40 25.69
CA GLN A 4 -24.83 9.60 24.71
C GLN A 4 -25.72 8.60 23.97
N LEU A 5 -26.62 7.92 24.69
CA LEU A 5 -27.59 6.99 24.09
C LEU A 5 -28.58 7.71 23.16
N ILE A 6 -29.08 8.89 23.56
CA ILE A 6 -29.99 9.69 22.74
C ILE A 6 -29.28 10.20 21.48
N SER A 7 -28.04 10.68 21.60
CA SER A 7 -27.22 11.11 20.46
C SER A 7 -26.97 9.98 19.47
N LEU A 8 -26.60 8.78 19.95
CA LEU A 8 -26.37 7.62 19.09
C LEU A 8 -27.63 7.16 18.34
N ARG A 9 -28.81 7.33 18.96
CA ARG A 9 -30.11 6.90 18.41
C ARG A 9 -30.70 7.89 17.41
N THR A 10 -30.36 9.17 17.53
CA THR A 10 -30.87 10.27 16.68
C THR A 10 -29.94 10.61 15.51
N SER A 11 -28.72 10.07 15.50
CA SER A 11 -27.73 10.26 14.44
C SER A 11 -28.08 9.44 13.17
N GLU A 12 -29.13 9.85 12.47
CA GLU A 12 -29.46 9.42 11.10
C GLU A 12 -28.86 10.42 10.11
N GLU A 13 -27.52 10.48 10.03
CA GLU A 13 -26.83 11.33 9.05
C GLU A 13 -26.06 10.46 8.05
N ALA A 14 -25.97 10.96 6.82
CA ALA A 14 -25.38 10.31 5.65
C ALA A 14 -24.07 9.54 5.99
N SER A 15 -23.93 8.36 5.39
CA SER A 15 -22.82 7.40 5.59
C SER A 15 -21.48 7.90 5.01
N THR A 16 -21.01 9.05 5.46
CA THR A 16 -19.68 9.58 5.18
C THR A 16 -18.67 9.00 6.18
N SER A 17 -17.39 8.94 5.79
CA SER A 17 -16.34 8.44 6.68
C SER A 17 -16.24 9.23 7.99
N SER A 18 -16.35 10.56 7.93
CA SER A 18 -16.29 11.43 9.10
C SER A 18 -17.45 11.21 10.07
N SER A 19 -18.68 11.01 9.58
CA SER A 19 -19.83 10.75 10.44
C SER A 19 -19.74 9.36 11.09
N ILE A 20 -19.22 8.37 10.38
CA ILE A 20 -18.97 7.02 10.92
C ILE A 20 -17.92 7.06 12.04
N CYS A 21 -16.78 7.72 11.85
CA CYS A 21 -15.74 7.85 12.89
C CYS A 21 -16.29 8.48 14.16
N LYS A 22 -17.01 9.60 14.04
CA LYS A 22 -17.63 10.28 15.19
C LYS A 22 -18.60 9.37 15.96
N ARG A 23 -19.36 8.53 15.25
CA ARG A 23 -20.27 7.57 15.88
C ARG A 23 -19.51 6.46 16.62
N LEU A 24 -18.38 5.99 16.07
CA LEU A 24 -17.50 5.04 16.75
C LEU A 24 -16.90 5.65 18.02
N ASP A 25 -16.46 6.91 17.97
CA ASP A 25 -15.96 7.63 19.15
C ASP A 25 -17.03 7.74 20.25
N ASN A 26 -18.27 8.04 19.87
CA ASN A 26 -19.41 8.08 20.81
C ASN A 26 -19.70 6.69 21.42
N ILE A 27 -19.56 5.61 20.64
CA ILE A 27 -19.71 4.23 21.14
C ILE A 27 -18.59 3.93 22.14
N GLN A 28 -17.34 4.29 21.85
CA GLN A 28 -16.23 4.12 22.78
C GLN A 28 -16.51 4.85 24.11
N ALA A 29 -16.91 6.12 24.06
CA ALA A 29 -17.22 6.90 25.25
C ALA A 29 -18.38 6.31 26.08
N LEU A 30 -19.36 5.69 25.42
CA LEU A 30 -20.44 4.94 26.08
C LEU A 30 -19.89 3.72 26.81
N HIS A 31 -19.03 2.91 26.16
CA HIS A 31 -18.43 1.73 26.78
C HIS A 31 -17.51 2.10 27.97
N GLU A 32 -16.73 3.17 27.86
CA GLU A 32 -15.94 3.70 28.99
C GLU A 32 -16.83 4.14 30.16
N SER A 33 -18.01 4.70 29.87
CA SER A 33 -18.98 5.10 30.89
C SER A 33 -19.65 3.89 31.56
N LEU A 34 -19.93 2.84 30.78
CA LEU A 34 -20.46 1.58 31.29
C LEU A 34 -19.45 0.85 32.18
N ASP A 35 -18.17 0.83 31.78
CA ASP A 35 -17.09 0.24 32.58
C ASP A 35 -17.00 0.91 33.96
N LYS A 36 -16.98 2.25 33.99
CA LYS A 36 -17.04 3.03 35.24
C LYS A 36 -18.27 2.71 36.08
N LEU A 37 -19.45 2.55 35.46
CA LEU A 37 -20.69 2.20 36.16
C LEU A 37 -20.61 0.79 36.79
N ILE A 38 -20.06 -0.18 36.07
CA ILE A 38 -19.89 -1.56 36.53
C ILE A 38 -18.91 -1.64 37.69
N CYS A 39 -17.87 -0.79 37.71
CA CYS A 39 -16.90 -0.72 38.81
C CYS A 39 -17.48 -0.14 40.11
N LEU A 40 -18.66 0.48 40.11
CA LEU A 40 -19.24 1.03 41.34
C LEU A 40 -19.66 -0.09 42.30
N PRO A 41 -19.35 0.01 43.61
CA PRO A 41 -19.68 -1.03 44.59
C PRO A 41 -21.18 -1.38 44.64
N VAL A 42 -22.05 -0.38 44.44
CA VAL A 42 -23.51 -0.57 44.40
C VAL A 42 -23.92 -1.43 43.19
N THR A 43 -23.31 -1.20 42.03
CA THR A 43 -23.57 -1.96 40.82
C THR A 43 -23.04 -3.37 40.97
N GLN A 44 -21.80 -3.55 41.46
CA GLN A 44 -21.23 -4.87 41.70
C GLN A 44 -22.06 -5.69 42.69
N LYS A 45 -22.50 -5.06 43.80
CA LYS A 45 -23.36 -5.72 44.78
C LYS A 45 -24.71 -6.14 44.18
N ALA A 46 -25.29 -5.32 43.31
CA ALA A 46 -26.51 -5.68 42.59
C ALA A 46 -26.27 -6.84 41.61
N LEU A 47 -25.20 -6.78 40.81
CA LEU A 47 -24.86 -7.82 39.83
C LEU A 47 -24.50 -9.17 40.49
N ALA A 48 -23.93 -9.15 41.70
CA ALA A 48 -23.57 -10.36 42.45
C ALA A 48 -24.76 -11.09 43.10
N GLN A 49 -25.97 -10.52 43.08
CA GLN A 49 -27.15 -11.20 43.60
C GLN A 49 -27.51 -12.39 42.71
N GLU A 50 -27.68 -13.59 43.29
CA GLU A 50 -27.97 -14.82 42.55
C GLU A 50 -29.21 -14.69 41.64
N GLN A 51 -30.22 -13.93 42.07
CA GLN A 51 -31.42 -13.64 41.27
C GLN A 51 -31.12 -12.94 39.93
N ASN A 52 -29.99 -12.24 39.83
CA ASN A 52 -29.57 -11.50 38.62
C ASN A 52 -28.63 -12.32 37.73
N LYS A 53 -28.21 -13.52 38.15
CA LYS A 53 -27.23 -14.35 37.41
C LYS A 53 -27.59 -14.54 35.94
N LYS A 54 -28.83 -14.91 35.64
CA LYS A 54 -29.32 -15.09 34.27
C LYS A 54 -29.23 -13.81 33.44
N SER A 55 -29.53 -12.66 34.03
CA SER A 55 -29.44 -11.36 33.36
C SER A 55 -27.99 -10.95 33.11
N VAL A 56 -27.08 -11.27 34.03
CA VAL A 56 -25.64 -11.04 33.87
C VAL A 56 -25.08 -11.92 32.75
N GLU A 57 -25.44 -13.20 32.69
CA GLU A 57 -25.05 -14.11 31.60
C GLU A 57 -25.51 -13.59 30.23
N GLN A 58 -26.75 -13.09 30.12
CA GLN A 58 -27.26 -12.50 28.89
C GLN A 58 -26.51 -11.21 28.49
N LEU A 59 -26.13 -10.39 29.46
CA LEU A 59 -25.32 -9.18 29.22
C LEU A 59 -23.92 -9.55 28.68
N LEU A 60 -23.29 -10.58 29.28
CA LEU A 60 -21.98 -11.07 28.87
C LEU A 60 -22.03 -11.70 27.46
N ASP A 61 -23.06 -12.48 27.15
CA ASP A 61 -23.30 -13.00 25.80
C ASP A 61 -23.43 -11.86 24.78
N GLY A 62 -24.22 -10.82 25.10
CA GLY A 62 -24.32 -9.63 24.26
C GLY A 62 -22.98 -8.94 24.05
N SER A 63 -22.16 -8.83 25.09
CA SER A 63 -20.83 -8.22 25.02
C SER A 63 -19.86 -9.05 24.18
N LEU A 64 -19.92 -10.38 24.27
CA LEU A 64 -19.11 -11.29 23.47
C LEU A 64 -19.47 -11.17 21.99
N ARG A 65 -20.76 -11.11 21.65
CA ARG A 65 -21.23 -10.91 20.27
C ARG A 65 -20.73 -9.59 19.68
N ILE A 66 -20.66 -8.52 20.47
CA ILE A 66 -20.10 -7.23 20.03
C ILE A 66 -18.59 -7.36 19.79
N LEU A 67 -17.85 -8.02 20.70
CA LEU A 67 -16.41 -8.25 20.56
C LEU A 67 -16.09 -9.05 19.29
N ASP A 68 -16.84 -10.10 19.00
CA ASP A 68 -16.70 -10.90 17.78
C ASP A 68 -16.92 -10.05 16.53
N LEU A 69 -17.97 -9.23 16.50
CA LEU A 69 -18.24 -8.31 15.41
C LEU A 69 -17.10 -7.29 15.23
N CYS A 70 -16.55 -6.74 16.32
CA CYS A 70 -15.41 -5.84 16.28
C CYS A 70 -14.16 -6.52 15.70
N ASN A 71 -13.88 -7.76 16.10
CA ASN A 71 -12.75 -8.53 15.56
C ASN A 71 -12.91 -8.78 14.06
N ILE A 72 -14.07 -9.27 13.62
CA ILE A 72 -14.36 -9.49 12.19
C ILE A 72 -14.20 -8.17 11.39
N SER A 73 -14.75 -7.07 11.92
CA SER A 73 -14.67 -5.76 11.27
C SER A 73 -13.23 -5.25 11.16
N LYS A 74 -12.43 -5.39 12.23
CA LYS A 74 -11.01 -5.03 12.25
C LYS A 74 -10.20 -5.84 11.24
N ASP A 75 -10.46 -7.14 11.15
CA ASP A 75 -9.76 -8.02 10.21
C ASP A 75 -10.11 -7.67 8.77
N ALA A 76 -11.39 -7.41 8.47
CA ALA A 76 -11.84 -6.96 7.15
C ALA A 76 -11.20 -5.63 6.74
N LEU A 77 -11.16 -4.63 7.65
CA LEU A 77 -10.51 -3.35 7.41
C LEU A 77 -9.00 -3.50 7.20
N SER A 78 -8.37 -4.42 7.93
CA SER A 78 -6.92 -4.71 7.79
C SER A 78 -6.60 -5.32 6.42
N GLN A 79 -7.41 -6.29 5.96
CA GLN A 79 -7.29 -6.86 4.62
C GLN A 79 -7.50 -5.80 3.53
N MET A 80 -8.50 -4.94 3.68
CA MET A 80 -8.75 -3.85 2.74
C MET A 80 -7.57 -2.88 2.67
N LYS A 81 -6.97 -2.52 3.81
CA LYS A 81 -5.77 -1.67 3.87
C LYS A 81 -4.59 -2.32 3.15
N GLU A 82 -4.35 -3.61 3.38
CA GLU A 82 -3.27 -4.35 2.72
C GLU A 82 -3.47 -4.38 1.19
N GLY A 83 -4.68 -4.70 0.74
CA GLY A 83 -5.01 -4.70 -0.69
C GLY A 83 -4.80 -3.33 -1.35
N LEU A 84 -5.15 -2.23 -0.65
CA LEU A 84 -4.91 -0.88 -1.16
C LEU A 84 -3.41 -0.58 -1.31
N LEU A 85 -2.59 -0.97 -0.33
CA LEU A 85 -1.14 -0.80 -0.39
C LEU A 85 -0.50 -1.62 -1.51
N GLU A 86 -1.01 -2.84 -1.74
CA GLU A 86 -0.56 -3.69 -2.85
C GLU A 86 -0.87 -3.04 -4.20
N ILE A 87 -2.10 -2.57 -4.41
CA ILE A 87 -2.50 -1.86 -5.63
C ILE A 87 -1.62 -0.63 -5.85
N GLN A 88 -1.38 0.17 -4.81
CA GLN A 88 -0.51 1.34 -4.89
C GLN A 88 0.92 0.96 -5.31
N SER A 89 1.46 -0.13 -4.75
CA SER A 89 2.78 -0.66 -5.11
C SER A 89 2.84 -1.13 -6.57
N ILE A 90 1.82 -1.86 -7.04
CA ILE A 90 1.72 -2.30 -8.44
C ILE A 90 1.67 -1.10 -9.38
N LEU A 91 0.85 -0.10 -9.05
CA LEU A 91 0.70 1.11 -9.85
C LEU A 91 2.02 1.88 -9.95
N ARG A 92 2.71 2.08 -8.81
CA ARG A 92 4.03 2.72 -8.77
C ARG A 92 5.06 1.98 -9.63
N ARG A 93 5.12 0.65 -9.52
CA ARG A 93 6.00 -0.19 -10.35
C ARG A 93 5.66 -0.07 -11.84
N LYS A 94 4.38 -0.10 -12.20
CA LYS A 94 3.92 0.07 -13.59
C LYS A 94 4.33 1.43 -14.16
N HIS A 95 4.11 2.52 -13.42
CA HIS A 95 4.52 3.86 -13.86
C HIS A 95 6.04 3.98 -14.03
N TYR A 96 6.81 3.45 -13.09
CA TYR A 96 8.27 3.43 -13.19
C TYR A 96 8.74 2.66 -14.44
N LEU A 97 8.21 1.46 -14.68
CA LEU A 97 8.54 0.67 -15.88
C LEU A 97 8.13 1.38 -17.17
N ALA A 98 6.94 1.97 -17.23
CA ALA A 98 6.48 2.73 -18.38
C ALA A 98 7.42 3.92 -18.69
N SER A 99 7.87 4.63 -17.64
CA SER A 99 8.82 5.74 -17.76
C SER A 99 10.17 5.27 -18.31
N ARG A 100 10.70 4.13 -17.82
CA ARG A 100 11.93 3.53 -18.34
C ARG A 100 11.80 3.10 -19.80
N ILE A 101 10.67 2.51 -20.18
CA ILE A 101 10.41 2.11 -21.58
C ILE A 101 10.35 3.35 -22.48
N SER A 102 9.71 4.42 -22.03
CA SER A 102 9.65 5.70 -22.76
C SER A 102 11.04 6.30 -22.93
N LEU A 103 11.80 6.41 -21.84
CA LEU A 103 13.20 6.84 -21.87
C LEU A 103 14.02 5.98 -22.83
N LYS A 104 13.81 4.65 -22.81
CA LYS A 104 14.48 3.72 -23.70
C LYS A 104 14.26 4.06 -25.17
N LYS A 105 13.00 4.29 -25.55
CA LYS A 105 12.62 4.65 -26.92
C LYS A 105 13.21 6.00 -27.33
N THR A 106 13.17 7.01 -26.45
CA THR A 106 13.67 8.35 -26.76
C THR A 106 15.18 8.35 -26.96
N PHE A 107 15.94 7.71 -26.07
CA PHE A 107 17.39 7.64 -26.21
C PHE A 107 17.82 6.84 -27.42
N GLN A 108 17.17 5.71 -27.73
CA GLN A 108 17.44 4.96 -28.95
C GLN A 108 17.21 5.78 -30.22
N LYS A 109 16.26 6.73 -30.23
CA LYS A 109 16.08 7.66 -31.35
C LYS A 109 17.27 8.63 -31.44
N VAL A 110 17.68 9.23 -30.32
CA VAL A 110 18.83 10.14 -30.27
C VAL A 110 20.13 9.45 -30.69
N LEU A 111 20.39 8.24 -30.20
CA LEU A 111 21.58 7.47 -30.56
C LEU A 111 21.60 7.14 -32.06
N LYS A 112 20.44 6.83 -32.66
CA LYS A 112 20.33 6.59 -34.10
C LYS A 112 20.61 7.86 -34.92
N SER A 113 20.16 9.04 -34.47
CA SER A 113 20.44 10.29 -35.17
C SER A 113 21.91 10.73 -35.06
N LEU A 114 22.59 10.33 -33.98
CA LEU A 114 24.00 10.65 -33.74
C LEU A 114 24.97 9.70 -34.46
N LYS A 115 24.52 8.55 -34.96
CA LYS A 115 25.35 7.68 -35.82
C LYS A 115 25.54 8.33 -37.19
N VAL A 116 26.48 9.26 -37.28
CA VAL A 116 26.98 9.82 -38.53
C VAL A 116 27.82 8.73 -39.23
N LYS A 117 27.57 8.48 -40.51
CA LYS A 117 28.47 7.67 -41.33
C LYS A 117 29.74 8.50 -41.57
N GLN A 118 30.82 8.15 -40.89
CA GLN A 118 32.14 8.70 -41.21
C GLN A 118 32.65 8.01 -42.48
N GLU A 119 32.53 8.70 -43.60
CA GLU A 119 33.17 8.34 -44.87
C GLU A 119 34.15 9.48 -45.24
N HIS A 120 35.22 9.65 -44.45
CA HIS A 120 36.45 10.28 -44.92
C HIS A 120 37.60 10.11 -43.93
N GLU A 121 38.71 9.54 -44.39
CA GLU A 121 39.99 9.59 -43.65
C GLU A 121 40.52 11.02 -43.72
N CYS A 122 40.72 11.64 -42.55
CA CYS A 122 41.38 12.93 -42.42
C CYS A 122 42.64 12.74 -41.58
N ASN A 123 43.81 13.10 -42.11
CA ASN A 123 45.13 12.91 -41.49
C ASN A 123 45.50 13.98 -40.44
N ASP A 124 44.54 14.80 -39.99
CA ASP A 124 44.79 15.82 -38.98
C ASP A 124 44.71 15.21 -37.56
N GLU A 125 45.82 15.23 -36.83
CA GLU A 125 45.95 14.72 -35.47
C GLU A 125 44.91 15.33 -34.51
N SER A 126 44.55 16.61 -34.71
CA SER A 126 43.50 17.27 -33.94
C SER A 126 42.12 16.67 -34.22
N LEU A 127 41.80 16.38 -35.48
CA LEU A 127 40.53 15.74 -35.86
C LEU A 127 40.42 14.30 -35.33
N VAL A 128 41.54 13.58 -35.27
CA VAL A 128 41.60 12.24 -34.64
C VAL A 128 41.28 12.32 -33.15
N LEU A 129 41.86 13.27 -32.42
CA LEU A 129 41.60 13.48 -30.99
C LEU A 129 40.13 13.85 -30.71
N PHE A 130 39.53 14.69 -31.56
CA PHE A 130 38.10 15.03 -31.47
C PHE A 130 37.20 13.80 -31.69
N GLY A 131 37.53 12.94 -32.66
CA GLY A 131 36.80 11.70 -32.90
C GLY A 131 36.88 10.72 -31.73
N GLU A 132 38.05 10.60 -31.09
CA GLU A 132 38.22 9.75 -29.90
C GLU A 132 37.43 10.28 -28.69
N ALA A 133 37.48 11.60 -28.45
CA ALA A 133 36.70 12.24 -27.39
C ALA A 133 35.18 12.08 -27.61
N GLU A 134 34.72 12.19 -28.86
CA GLU A 134 33.33 11.91 -29.25
C GLU A 134 32.96 10.45 -28.95
N ALA A 135 33.79 9.48 -29.35
CA ALA A 135 33.54 8.06 -29.13
C ALA A 135 33.45 7.70 -27.62
N ILE A 136 34.36 8.24 -26.79
CA ILE A 136 34.33 8.05 -25.33
C ILE A 136 33.05 8.64 -24.74
N THR A 137 32.67 9.84 -25.17
CA THR A 137 31.45 10.51 -24.72
C THR A 137 30.21 9.68 -25.06
N MET A 138 30.11 9.19 -26.29
CA MET A 138 29.01 8.33 -26.73
C MET A 138 28.94 7.03 -25.93
N SER A 139 30.08 6.41 -25.62
CA SER A 139 30.15 5.20 -24.79
C SER A 139 29.69 5.43 -23.35
N LEU A 140 30.05 6.56 -22.74
CA LEU A 140 29.60 6.94 -21.41
C LEU A 140 28.09 7.13 -21.36
N PHE A 141 27.52 7.84 -22.35
CA PHE A 141 26.07 8.04 -22.43
C PHE A 141 25.32 6.73 -22.67
N ASP A 142 25.84 5.81 -23.47
CA ASP A 142 25.24 4.48 -23.67
C ASP A 142 25.24 3.65 -22.37
N SER A 143 26.34 3.70 -21.61
CA SER A 143 26.47 3.01 -20.32
C SER A 143 25.51 3.57 -19.27
N LEU A 144 25.45 4.91 -19.13
CA LEU A 144 24.51 5.60 -18.25
C LEU A 144 23.06 5.22 -18.61
N PHE A 145 22.77 5.15 -19.90
CA PHE A 145 21.45 4.79 -20.37
C PHE A 145 21.08 3.32 -20.10
N CYS A 146 22.00 2.37 -20.29
CA CYS A 146 21.81 0.97 -19.90
C CYS A 146 21.45 0.85 -18.42
N PHE A 147 22.16 1.59 -17.57
CA PHE A 147 21.88 1.68 -16.13
C PHE A 147 20.47 2.24 -15.86
N MET A 148 20.12 3.40 -16.44
CA MET A 148 18.82 4.07 -16.22
C MET A 148 17.64 3.26 -16.76
N SER A 149 17.76 2.64 -17.93
CA SER A 149 16.69 1.85 -18.57
C SER A 149 16.49 0.48 -17.93
N GLY A 150 17.45 0.01 -17.12
CA GLY A 150 17.39 -1.30 -16.47
C GLY A 150 17.63 -2.43 -17.43
N SER A 151 18.06 -2.09 -18.63
CA SER A 151 18.77 -2.97 -19.53
C SER A 151 20.15 -3.19 -18.94
N MET A 152 20.21 -3.89 -17.81
CA MET A 152 21.34 -4.78 -17.63
C MET A 152 21.28 -5.68 -18.86
N ASN A 153 22.36 -5.74 -19.64
CA ASN A 153 22.57 -6.84 -20.57
C ASN A 153 22.74 -8.12 -19.75
N PHE A 154 21.72 -8.51 -18.98
CA PHE A 154 21.58 -9.85 -18.45
C PHE A 154 21.19 -10.69 -19.65
N GLY A 155 22.20 -11.20 -20.35
CA GLY A 155 22.05 -12.49 -20.98
C GLY A 155 21.35 -13.40 -19.96
N LYS A 156 20.14 -13.85 -20.30
CA LYS A 156 19.45 -14.95 -19.63
C LYS A 156 18.91 -14.66 -18.22
N TRP A 157 17.93 -13.75 -18.09
CA TRP A 157 16.96 -13.85 -16.98
C TRP A 157 15.88 -14.95 -17.21
N SER A 158 16.14 -15.92 -18.10
CA SER A 158 15.26 -17.08 -18.33
C SER A 158 15.32 -18.15 -17.24
N MET A 159 16.10 -17.94 -16.16
CA MET A 159 16.17 -18.90 -15.05
C MET A 159 15.07 -18.71 -14.00
N VAL A 160 14.47 -17.52 -13.88
CA VAL A 160 13.44 -17.28 -12.83
C VAL A 160 12.06 -17.82 -13.25
N SER A 161 11.80 -17.95 -14.55
CA SER A 161 10.56 -18.57 -15.06
C SER A 161 10.55 -20.11 -14.97
N LYS A 162 11.70 -20.76 -14.74
CA LYS A 162 11.80 -22.23 -14.58
C LYS A 162 11.58 -22.75 -13.16
N LEU A 163 11.57 -21.87 -12.15
CA LEU A 163 11.30 -22.29 -10.77
C LEU A 163 9.80 -22.33 -10.44
N MET A 164 8.97 -21.61 -11.22
CA MET A 164 7.52 -21.52 -11.01
C MET A 164 6.71 -22.63 -11.70
N SER A 165 7.34 -23.47 -12.53
CA SER A 165 6.65 -24.59 -13.21
C SER A 165 6.86 -25.95 -12.55
N GLN A 166 7.55 -26.04 -11.40
CA GLN A 166 7.72 -27.30 -10.65
C GLN A 166 6.81 -27.44 -9.41
N LYS A 167 5.58 -26.92 -9.49
CA LYS A 167 4.50 -27.37 -8.60
C LYS A 167 3.25 -27.64 -9.42
N LYS A 168 3.16 -28.85 -9.95
CA LYS A 168 1.90 -29.50 -10.29
C LYS A 168 2.05 -31.00 -10.06
N VAL A 169 1.39 -31.46 -8.99
CA VAL A 169 0.96 -32.81 -8.60
C VAL A 169 2.00 -33.92 -8.67
#